data_AF-A0A929TVG2-F1
#
_entry.id   AF-A0A929TVG2-F1
#
_cell.length_a   1.000
_cell.length_b   1.000
_cell.length_c   1.000
_cell.angle_alpha   90.00
_cell.angle_beta   90.00
_cell.angle_gamma   90.00
#
_symmetry.space_group_name_H-M   'P 1'
#
loop_
_entity.id
_entity.type
_entity.pdbx_description
1 polymer ?
#
loop_
_entity_poly.entity_id
_entity_poly.type
_entity_poly.pdbx_seq_one_letter_code
_entity_poly.pdbx_strand_id
1 'polypeptide(L)'
;MGMRNNKLSFISHIIVGIILIAGGIFFARTKLDIILSFNSPQKLYNDGYYFTNASKTDIDSIYAVAVHDIIDTGYGSSDNKSEIYTIMADDGVYFLEAHPGNKKINSMLETFDNYAKDENKDSKDAPVEYLIVAVKDDTYNQLSDVANEIDPDNTYRDNGTLNTDIYLKNTSLTKEIVVALGGTIILFVMGIGFIILAFTRKSTNNDNYERLCALDERLRDNLGELDNISDYVDKTIGAYVYKDHLILNTKFGLDMYNLKDLVWMFHRITKQKMYALITVSVSYSLQINLYENGRVRECNVTVTHDKKAEGNMEALVEYVGMNYPNALVGFNPETQAAYREFKRSHK
;
A
#
# COMPACT_ATOMS: atom_id res chain seq x y z
N MET A 1 -28.74 -28.03 13.02
CA MET A 1 -27.45 -27.28 13.06
C MET A 1 -27.53 -26.19 11.98
N GLY A 2 -27.17 -24.94 12.26
CA GLY A 2 -27.26 -23.83 11.28
C GLY A 2 -25.94 -23.56 10.53
N MET A 3 -25.91 -22.58 9.62
CA MET A 3 -24.69 -22.17 8.91
C MET A 3 -23.56 -21.84 9.89
N ARG A 4 -22.38 -22.46 9.74
CA ARG A 4 -21.26 -22.27 10.68
C ARG A 4 -20.66 -20.86 10.53
N ASN A 5 -20.54 -20.15 11.65
CA ASN A 5 -19.72 -18.95 11.85
C ASN A 5 -19.88 -17.77 10.87
N ASN A 6 -20.96 -17.72 10.06
CA ASN A 6 -21.19 -16.65 9.08
C ASN A 6 -21.25 -15.24 9.73
N LYS A 7 -21.93 -15.11 10.88
CA LYS A 7 -22.00 -13.83 11.61
C LYS A 7 -20.65 -13.38 12.17
N LEU A 8 -19.87 -14.31 12.75
CA LEU A 8 -18.58 -13.99 13.35
C LEU A 8 -17.55 -13.60 12.29
N SER A 9 -17.51 -14.30 11.16
CA SER A 9 -16.67 -13.96 10.01
C SER A 9 -17.04 -12.58 9.44
N PHE A 10 -18.33 -12.32 9.23
CA PHE A 10 -18.83 -11.02 8.77
C PHE A 10 -18.40 -9.87 9.68
N ILE A 11 -18.64 -9.99 10.98
CA ILE A 11 -18.25 -8.97 11.98
C ILE A 11 -16.74 -8.78 11.99
N SER A 12 -15.96 -9.87 11.92
CA SER A 12 -14.49 -9.80 11.94
C SER A 12 -13.92 -9.01 10.75
N HIS A 13 -14.43 -9.25 9.54
CA HIS A 13 -13.99 -8.51 8.34
C HIS A 13 -14.37 -7.02 8.43
N ILE A 14 -15.54 -6.69 8.96
CA ILE A 14 -15.95 -5.29 9.21
C ILE A 14 -15.02 -4.61 10.20
N ILE A 15 -14.72 -5.27 11.33
CA ILE A 15 -13.83 -4.72 12.36
C ILE A 15 -12.43 -4.45 11.78
N VAL A 16 -11.86 -5.41 11.04
CA VAL A 16 -10.57 -5.23 10.37
C VAL A 16 -10.63 -4.05 9.39
N GLY A 17 -11.70 -3.95 8.61
CA GLY A 17 -11.90 -2.83 7.69
C GLY A 17 -11.93 -1.47 8.38
N ILE A 18 -12.67 -1.36 9.49
CA ILE A 18 -12.75 -0.12 10.30
C ILE A 18 -11.38 0.22 10.92
N ILE A 19 -10.66 -0.78 11.46
CA ILE A 19 -9.32 -0.57 12.03
C ILE A 19 -8.35 -0.04 10.98
N LEU A 20 -8.38 -0.58 9.75
CA LEU A 20 -7.53 -0.12 8.66
C LEU A 20 -7.86 1.33 8.25
N ILE A 21 -9.15 1.68 8.18
CA ILE A 21 -9.58 3.05 7.89
C ILE A 21 -9.14 4.01 9.00
N ALA A 22 -9.36 3.65 10.27
CA ALA A 22 -8.92 4.44 11.42
C ALA A 22 -7.39 4.60 11.45
N GLY A 23 -6.66 3.53 11.13
CA GLY A 23 -5.21 3.55 10.98
C GLY A 23 -4.75 4.46 9.85
N GLY A 24 -5.47 4.49 8.72
CA GLY A 24 -5.24 5.42 7.61
C GLY A 24 -5.44 6.87 8.02
N ILE A 25 -6.51 7.18 8.77
CA ILE A 25 -6.76 8.52 9.33
C ILE A 25 -5.65 8.92 10.30
N PHE A 26 -5.25 8.02 11.19
CA PHE A 26 -4.17 8.27 12.16
C PHE A 26 -2.83 8.52 11.45
N PHE A 27 -2.48 7.70 10.46
CA PHE A 27 -1.27 7.86 9.65
C PHE A 27 -1.28 9.18 8.85
N ALA A 28 -2.41 9.54 8.25
CA ALA A 28 -2.56 10.82 7.57
C ALA A 28 -2.36 11.99 8.55
N ARG A 29 -2.88 11.88 9.78
CA ARG A 29 -2.75 12.93 10.80
C ARG A 29 -1.30 13.13 11.24
N THR A 30 -0.49 12.09 11.37
CA THR A 30 0.94 12.23 11.72
C THR A 30 1.78 12.80 10.59
N LYS A 31 1.23 12.86 9.37
CA LYS A 31 1.88 13.42 8.18
C LYS A 31 1.12 14.62 7.61
N LEU A 32 0.22 15.22 8.40
CA LEU A 32 -0.70 16.25 7.94
C LEU A 32 0.05 17.44 7.34
N ASP A 33 1.11 17.89 7.99
CA ASP A 33 1.90 19.05 7.57
C ASP A 33 2.54 18.82 6.20
N ILE A 34 3.09 17.63 5.98
CA ILE A 34 3.68 17.18 4.70
C ILE A 34 2.60 17.00 3.61
N ILE A 35 1.41 16.52 3.99
CA ILE A 35 0.28 16.34 3.08
C ILE A 35 -0.34 17.68 2.68
N LEU A 36 -0.42 18.65 3.59
CA LEU A 36 -0.99 19.97 3.33
C LEU A 36 -0.03 20.85 2.52
N SER A 37 1.29 20.66 2.67
CA SER A 37 2.33 21.34 1.90
C SER A 37 2.45 20.87 0.43
N PHE A 38 1.57 19.98 -0.02
CA PHE A 38 1.58 19.30 -1.33
C PHE A 38 1.69 20.21 -2.55
N ASN A 39 1.32 21.48 -2.47
CA ASN A 39 1.13 22.31 -3.66
C ASN A 39 2.28 23.24 -4.05
N SER A 40 3.21 23.59 -3.15
CA SER A 40 4.43 24.34 -3.51
C SER A 40 5.28 24.66 -2.27
N PRO A 41 6.61 24.89 -2.45
CA PRO A 41 7.44 25.50 -1.42
C PRO A 41 6.85 26.82 -0.88
N GLN A 42 6.22 27.62 -1.74
CA GLN A 42 5.53 28.86 -1.35
C GLN A 42 4.34 28.61 -0.41
N LYS A 43 3.56 27.55 -0.63
CA LYS A 43 2.46 27.21 0.27
C LYS A 43 3.00 26.79 1.64
N LEU A 44 4.05 25.96 1.67
CA LEU A 44 4.70 25.56 2.92
C LEU A 44 5.19 26.79 3.71
N TYR A 45 5.77 27.78 3.00
CA TYR A 45 6.16 29.06 3.58
C TYR A 45 4.95 29.82 4.16
N ASN A 46 3.88 29.99 3.37
CA ASN A 46 2.67 30.71 3.79
C ASN A 46 1.90 30.03 4.93
N ASP A 47 2.00 28.70 5.04
CA ASP A 47 1.39 27.91 6.13
C ASP A 47 2.20 28.01 7.45
N GLY A 48 3.32 28.75 7.45
CA GLY A 48 4.11 29.05 8.65
C GLY A 48 5.32 28.13 8.88
N TYR A 49 5.61 27.22 7.95
CA TYR A 49 6.75 26.29 8.03
C TYR A 49 7.98 26.87 7.32
N TYR A 50 8.33 28.11 7.62
CA TYR A 50 9.47 28.79 7.04
C TYR A 50 10.67 28.80 8.00
N PHE A 51 11.86 28.79 7.42
CA PHE A 51 13.10 28.87 8.17
C PHE A 51 13.39 30.32 8.57
N THR A 52 13.80 30.54 9.83
CA THR A 52 14.41 31.80 10.28
C THR A 52 15.52 31.54 11.28
N ASN A 53 16.52 32.41 11.32
CA ASN A 53 17.60 32.40 12.31
C ASN A 53 17.08 32.59 13.75
N ALA A 54 15.91 33.22 13.91
CA ALA A 54 15.27 33.46 15.21
C ALA A 54 14.44 32.26 15.73
N SER A 55 14.19 31.26 14.89
CA SER A 55 13.39 30.08 15.25
C SER A 55 14.25 28.99 15.91
N LYS A 56 13.63 28.14 16.75
CA LYS A 56 14.29 26.91 17.21
C LYS A 56 14.47 26.00 15.99
N THR A 57 15.67 25.97 15.45
CA THR A 57 16.04 25.16 14.29
C THR A 57 16.57 23.82 14.77
N ASP A 58 15.77 22.77 14.57
CA ASP A 58 16.19 21.41 14.85
C ASP A 58 16.98 20.88 13.65
N ILE A 59 18.19 20.39 13.86
CA ILE A 59 19.00 19.73 12.82
C ILE A 59 18.19 18.62 12.15
N ASP A 60 18.33 18.49 10.83
CA ASP A 60 17.57 17.60 9.94
C ASP A 60 16.10 17.98 9.72
N SER A 61 15.61 19.06 10.32
CA SER A 61 14.24 19.54 10.07
C SER A 61 14.10 20.21 8.71
N ILE A 62 12.89 20.10 8.15
CA ILE A 62 12.56 20.59 6.82
C ILE A 62 11.75 21.89 6.93
N TYR A 63 12.13 22.90 6.16
CA TYR A 63 11.49 24.20 6.11
C TYR A 63 11.36 24.70 4.67
N ALA A 64 10.52 25.71 4.48
CA ALA A 64 10.53 26.55 3.29
C ALA A 64 11.40 27.80 3.49
N VAL A 65 11.98 28.30 2.41
CA VAL A 65 12.73 29.56 2.38
C VAL A 65 12.23 30.39 1.21
N ALA A 66 11.92 31.66 1.46
CA ALA A 66 11.77 32.66 0.42
C ALA A 66 13.16 33.20 0.07
N VAL A 67 13.52 33.10 -1.20
CA VAL A 67 14.82 33.46 -1.75
C VAL A 67 14.63 34.69 -2.63
N HIS A 68 15.35 35.75 -2.28
CA HIS A 68 15.36 37.06 -2.96
C HIS A 68 16.57 37.23 -3.87
N ASP A 69 17.63 36.44 -3.66
CA ASP A 69 18.77 36.34 -4.56
C ASP A 69 19.52 35.02 -4.34
N ILE A 70 20.24 34.54 -5.36
CA ILE A 70 21.11 33.38 -5.27
C ILE A 70 22.38 33.59 -6.09
N ILE A 71 23.52 33.28 -5.47
CA ILE A 71 24.84 33.46 -6.07
C ILE A 71 25.59 32.13 -5.99
N ASP A 72 26.20 31.73 -7.10
CA ASP A 72 27.16 30.63 -7.14
C ASP A 72 28.47 31.07 -6.48
N THR A 73 28.90 30.30 -5.48
CA THR A 73 30.12 30.59 -4.74
C THR A 73 31.37 30.02 -5.39
N GLY A 74 31.22 29.08 -6.33
CA GLY A 74 32.32 28.32 -6.93
C GLY A 74 32.90 27.23 -6.04
N TYR A 75 32.39 27.02 -4.82
CA TYR A 75 32.78 25.91 -3.95
C TYR A 75 31.85 24.71 -4.14
N GLY A 76 32.43 23.52 -4.17
CA GLY A 76 31.68 22.28 -4.31
C GLY A 76 32.53 21.06 -4.00
N SER A 77 31.87 19.90 -3.99
CA SER A 77 32.55 18.63 -3.79
C SER A 77 33.37 18.26 -5.04
N SER A 78 34.54 17.67 -4.82
CA SER A 78 35.42 17.23 -5.91
C SER A 78 34.81 16.18 -6.84
N ASP A 79 33.74 15.51 -6.39
CA ASP A 79 32.99 14.52 -7.16
C ASP A 79 31.77 15.10 -7.92
N ASN A 80 31.63 16.43 -7.92
CA ASN A 80 30.59 17.19 -8.63
C ASN A 80 29.15 16.80 -8.26
N LYS A 81 28.96 16.33 -7.02
CA LYS A 81 27.64 15.93 -6.49
C LYS A 81 26.96 17.02 -5.67
N SER A 82 27.71 17.99 -5.17
CA SER A 82 27.20 19.12 -4.41
C SER A 82 28.01 20.38 -4.70
N GLU A 83 27.32 21.49 -4.84
CA GLU A 83 27.86 22.85 -4.89
C GLU A 83 27.22 23.68 -3.77
N ILE A 84 27.98 24.68 -3.31
CA ILE A 84 27.54 25.65 -2.32
C ILE A 84 27.12 26.91 -3.05
N TYR A 85 25.95 27.41 -2.72
CA TYR A 85 25.41 28.69 -3.18
C TYR A 85 25.20 29.58 -1.97
N THR A 86 25.22 30.89 -2.19
CA THR A 86 24.78 31.86 -1.20
C THR A 86 23.36 32.28 -1.56
N ILE A 87 22.41 32.16 -0.64
CA ILE A 87 21.05 32.67 -0.84
C ILE A 87 20.76 33.83 0.10
N MET A 88 20.07 34.84 -0.43
CA MET A 88 19.50 35.93 0.37
C MET A 88 18.04 35.60 0.67
N ALA A 89 17.70 35.50 1.96
CA ALA A 89 16.35 35.25 2.45
C ALA A 89 15.82 36.45 3.24
N ASP A 90 14.61 36.36 3.80
CA ASP A 90 13.95 37.48 4.48
C ASP A 90 14.72 38.03 5.68
N ASP A 91 15.42 37.15 6.41
CA ASP A 91 16.05 37.46 7.69
C ASP A 91 17.57 37.32 7.69
N GLY A 92 18.16 36.93 6.56
CA GLY A 92 19.60 36.73 6.47
C GLY A 92 20.07 36.11 5.16
N VAL A 93 21.36 35.88 5.13
CA VAL A 93 22.13 35.23 4.08
C VAL A 93 22.54 33.85 4.58
N TYR A 94 22.34 32.83 3.75
CA TYR A 94 22.58 31.44 4.13
C TYR A 94 23.35 30.70 3.05
N PHE A 95 24.16 29.73 3.48
CA PHE A 95 24.75 28.75 2.58
C PHE A 95 23.73 27.69 2.18
N LEU A 96 23.61 27.44 0.89
CA LEU A 96 22.73 26.43 0.30
C LEU A 96 23.59 25.36 -0.39
N GLU A 97 23.52 24.11 0.09
CA GLU A 97 24.08 22.94 -0.59
C GLU A 97 23.04 22.40 -1.59
N ALA A 98 23.38 22.34 -2.88
CA ALA A 98 22.55 21.73 -3.91
C ALA A 98 23.36 20.99 -4.97
N HIS A 99 22.72 20.10 -5.73
CA HIS A 99 23.39 19.42 -6.85
C HIS A 99 23.54 20.39 -8.04
N PRO A 100 24.71 20.47 -8.72
CA PRO A 100 24.95 21.41 -9.84
C PRO A 100 23.94 21.30 -11.00
N GLY A 101 23.54 20.07 -11.31
CA GLY A 101 22.49 19.78 -12.31
C GLY A 101 21.05 20.07 -11.87
N ASN A 102 20.80 20.73 -10.73
CA ASN A 102 19.45 20.97 -10.23
C ASN A 102 18.75 22.06 -11.05
N LYS A 103 17.76 21.65 -11.84
CA LYS A 103 16.99 22.54 -12.73
C LYS A 103 16.36 23.73 -12.01
N LYS A 104 15.90 23.58 -10.76
CA LYS A 104 15.27 24.68 -10.03
C LYS A 104 16.31 25.72 -9.60
N ILE A 105 17.46 25.28 -9.11
CA ILE A 105 18.56 26.18 -8.75
C ILE A 105 19.08 26.93 -9.98
N ASN A 106 19.29 26.22 -11.09
CA ASN A 106 19.77 26.85 -12.34
C ASN A 106 18.73 27.85 -12.88
N SER A 107 17.44 27.50 -12.83
CA SER A 107 16.37 28.43 -13.20
C SER A 107 16.32 29.65 -12.28
N MET A 108 16.64 29.51 -10.99
CA MET A 108 16.70 30.65 -10.06
C MET A 108 17.90 31.55 -10.39
N LEU A 109 19.09 30.98 -10.57
CA LEU A 109 20.30 31.73 -10.99
C LEU A 109 20.02 32.55 -12.25
N GLU A 110 19.43 31.93 -13.28
CA GLU A 110 19.03 32.65 -14.51
C GLU A 110 17.98 33.73 -14.23
N THR A 111 17.00 33.47 -13.36
CA THR A 111 15.94 34.44 -13.03
C THR A 111 16.51 35.69 -12.38
N PHE A 112 17.37 35.52 -11.38
CA PHE A 112 17.97 36.64 -10.66
C PHE A 112 19.04 37.37 -11.49
N ASP A 113 19.85 36.65 -12.28
CA ASP A 113 20.81 37.26 -13.21
C ASP A 113 20.11 38.12 -14.28
N ASN A 114 19.00 37.62 -14.84
CA ASN A 114 18.20 38.38 -15.79
C ASN A 114 17.54 39.62 -15.15
N TYR A 115 17.02 39.49 -13.92
CA TYR A 115 16.46 40.63 -13.20
C TYR A 115 17.52 41.68 -12.88
N ALA A 116 18.73 41.27 -12.47
CA ALA A 116 19.83 42.17 -12.16
C ALA A 116 20.28 43.00 -13.38
N LYS A 117 20.21 42.40 -14.58
CA LYS A 117 20.58 42.99 -15.88
C LYS A 117 19.46 43.78 -16.56
N ASP A 118 18.23 43.73 -16.06
CA ASP A 118 17.09 44.46 -16.63
C ASP A 118 17.21 45.97 -16.34
N GLU A 119 17.36 46.77 -17.40
CA GLU A 119 17.46 48.23 -17.31
C GLU A 119 16.19 48.88 -16.73
N ASN A 120 15.06 48.16 -16.72
CA ASN A 120 13.79 48.63 -16.15
C ASN A 120 13.47 47.98 -14.78
N LYS A 121 14.44 47.33 -14.11
CA LYS A 121 14.20 46.63 -12.84
C LYS A 121 13.59 47.50 -11.75
N ASP A 122 13.90 48.80 -11.71
CA ASP A 122 13.38 49.76 -10.73
C ASP A 122 11.85 49.99 -10.86
N SER A 123 11.27 49.58 -12.00
CA SER A 123 9.83 49.64 -12.27
C SER A 123 9.10 48.31 -12.05
N LYS A 124 9.80 47.27 -11.59
CA LYS A 124 9.28 45.91 -11.41
C LYS A 124 9.54 45.42 -9.99
N ASP A 125 8.59 44.66 -9.45
CA ASP A 125 8.80 43.95 -8.19
C ASP A 125 9.95 42.95 -8.36
N ALA A 126 10.81 42.86 -7.34
CA ALA A 126 11.87 41.87 -7.30
C ALA A 126 11.27 40.45 -7.29
N PRO A 127 11.82 39.51 -8.08
CA PRO A 127 11.35 38.14 -8.06
C PRO A 127 11.60 37.52 -6.67
N VAL A 128 10.64 36.73 -6.21
CA VAL A 128 10.79 35.92 -4.99
C VAL A 128 10.56 34.47 -5.36
N GLU A 129 11.54 33.63 -5.08
CA GLU A 129 11.51 32.20 -5.36
C GLU A 129 11.51 31.39 -4.08
N TYR A 130 10.86 30.22 -4.09
CA TYR A 130 10.70 29.43 -2.86
C TYR A 130 11.37 28.07 -2.97
N LEU A 131 12.14 27.71 -1.95
CA LEU A 131 12.83 26.43 -1.84
C LEU A 131 12.36 25.64 -0.61
N ILE A 132 12.43 24.32 -0.72
CA ILE A 132 12.36 23.42 0.44
C ILE A 132 13.79 23.04 0.79
N VAL A 133 14.14 23.20 2.07
CA VAL A 133 15.48 22.96 2.57
C VAL A 133 15.45 22.10 3.83
N ALA A 134 16.51 21.33 4.06
CA ALA A 134 16.77 20.69 5.34
C ALA A 134 17.91 21.43 6.05
N VAL A 135 17.76 21.68 7.35
CA VAL A 135 18.82 22.32 8.16
C VAL A 135 19.89 21.31 8.47
N LYS A 136 21.15 21.67 8.22
CA LYS A 136 22.33 20.83 8.48
C LYS A 136 23.36 21.62 9.27
N ASP A 137 24.01 20.92 10.20
CA ASP A 137 25.11 21.45 10.97
C ASP A 137 26.40 21.42 10.14
N ASP A 138 27.26 22.42 10.29
CA ASP A 138 28.58 22.42 9.68
C ASP A 138 29.55 21.53 10.46
N THR A 139 29.31 20.21 10.39
CA THR A 139 30.08 19.21 11.14
C THR A 139 31.59 19.26 10.87
N TYR A 140 32.00 19.85 9.73
CA TYR A 140 33.39 19.93 9.30
C TYR A 140 34.00 21.33 9.43
N ASN A 141 33.26 22.32 9.95
CA ASN A 141 33.66 23.73 10.07
C ASN A 141 34.18 24.35 8.77
N GLN A 142 33.65 23.93 7.62
CA GLN A 142 34.10 24.38 6.29
C GLN A 142 33.41 25.67 5.83
N LEU A 143 32.26 26.00 6.41
CA LEU A 143 31.51 27.21 6.05
C LEU A 143 32.23 28.48 6.48
N SER A 144 33.03 28.43 7.55
CA SER A 144 33.84 29.58 7.97
C SER A 144 34.90 29.95 6.93
N ASP A 145 35.53 28.96 6.29
CA ASP A 145 36.52 29.19 5.24
C ASP A 145 35.85 29.77 3.99
N VAL A 146 34.71 29.19 3.60
CA VAL A 146 33.90 29.70 2.48
C VAL A 146 33.39 31.13 2.77
N ALA A 147 32.96 31.41 4.00
CA ALA A 147 32.54 32.74 4.41
C ALA A 147 33.69 33.76 4.41
N ASN A 148 34.92 33.36 4.75
CA ASN A 148 36.09 34.25 4.70
C ASN A 148 36.43 34.70 3.28
N GLU A 149 36.14 33.89 2.27
CA GLU A 149 36.41 34.23 0.87
C GLU A 149 35.27 35.05 0.24
N ILE A 150 34.03 34.83 0.66
CA ILE A 150 32.84 35.51 0.12
C ILE A 150 32.52 36.81 0.87
N ASP A 151 32.82 36.88 2.17
CA ASP A 151 32.64 38.04 3.05
C ASP A 151 33.96 38.36 3.78
N PRO A 152 35.03 38.75 3.06
CA PRO A 152 36.36 38.95 3.64
C PRO A 152 36.40 40.10 4.66
N ASP A 153 35.50 41.07 4.53
CA ASP A 153 35.39 42.24 5.42
C ASP A 153 34.45 42.00 6.62
N ASN A 154 33.95 40.77 6.82
CA ASN A 154 32.98 40.40 7.85
C ASN A 154 31.69 41.23 7.84
N THR A 155 31.33 41.85 6.71
CA THR A 155 30.21 42.80 6.65
C THR A 155 28.87 42.13 6.99
N TYR A 156 28.65 40.90 6.53
CA TYR A 156 27.41 40.17 6.80
C TYR A 156 27.49 39.39 8.10
N ARG A 157 28.68 38.96 8.53
CA ARG A 157 28.90 38.25 9.79
C ARG A 157 28.80 39.15 11.00
N ASP A 158 29.41 40.33 10.97
CA ASP A 158 29.39 41.29 12.09
C ASP A 158 27.98 41.87 12.32
N ASN A 159 27.19 41.97 11.25
CA ASN A 159 25.78 42.38 11.32
C ASN A 159 24.83 41.22 11.68
N GLY A 160 25.34 40.00 11.89
CA GLY A 160 24.57 38.82 12.27
C GLY A 160 23.65 38.28 11.16
N THR A 161 23.85 38.74 9.93
CA THR A 161 23.03 38.36 8.77
C THR A 161 23.56 37.14 8.03
N LEU A 162 24.84 36.78 8.15
CA LEU A 162 25.39 35.53 7.59
C LEU A 162 25.55 34.49 8.71
N ASN A 163 24.86 33.36 8.58
CA ASN A 163 25.01 32.23 9.51
C ASN A 163 26.05 31.23 8.97
N THR A 164 27.07 30.94 9.79
CA THR A 164 28.16 30.01 9.49
C THR A 164 28.09 28.71 10.29
N ASP A 165 27.17 28.60 11.24
CA ASP A 165 27.03 27.43 12.11
C ASP A 165 26.18 26.34 11.45
N ILE A 166 25.31 26.73 10.52
CA ILE A 166 24.42 25.83 9.79
C ILE A 166 24.40 26.17 8.31
N TYR A 167 24.10 25.16 7.50
CA TYR A 167 23.76 25.34 6.10
C TYR A 167 22.42 24.69 5.76
N LEU A 168 21.85 25.14 4.65
CA LEU A 168 20.59 24.67 4.13
C LEU A 168 20.87 23.68 3.00
N LYS A 169 20.33 22.48 3.07
CA LYS A 169 20.45 21.49 1.99
C LYS A 169 19.19 21.51 1.14
N ASN A 170 19.32 21.80 -0.16
CA ASN A 170 18.19 21.70 -1.08
C ASN A 170 17.62 20.29 -1.06
N THR A 171 16.32 20.18 -0.78
CA THR A 171 15.64 18.89 -0.67
C THR A 171 14.27 18.93 -1.33
N SER A 172 13.62 17.77 -1.43
CA SER A 172 12.26 17.65 -1.96
C SER A 172 11.41 16.81 -1.03
N LEU A 173 10.21 17.30 -0.73
CA LEU A 173 9.19 16.52 0.01
C LEU A 173 8.52 15.46 -0.86
N THR A 174 8.83 15.38 -2.17
CA THR A 174 8.14 14.52 -3.14
C THR A 174 8.06 13.06 -2.69
N LYS A 175 9.16 12.49 -2.18
CA LYS A 175 9.17 11.08 -1.72
C LYS A 175 8.32 10.89 -0.46
N GLU A 176 8.44 11.80 0.51
CA GLU A 176 7.70 11.72 1.77
C GLU A 176 6.20 11.93 1.57
N ILE A 177 5.84 12.84 0.68
CA ILE A 177 4.49 13.08 0.19
C ILE A 177 3.92 11.83 -0.47
N VAL A 178 4.66 11.21 -1.41
CA VAL A 178 4.20 10.00 -2.10
C VAL A 178 3.99 8.86 -1.11
N VAL A 179 4.87 8.72 -0.11
CA VAL A 179 4.73 7.73 0.96
C VAL A 179 3.52 8.05 1.85
N ALA A 180 3.34 9.30 2.26
CA ALA A 180 2.24 9.72 3.12
C ALA A 180 0.88 9.54 2.44
N LEU A 181 0.73 10.03 1.19
CA LEU A 181 -0.48 9.88 0.40
C LEU A 181 -0.72 8.42 0.00
N GLY A 182 0.31 7.76 -0.54
CA GLY A 182 0.22 6.37 -0.97
C GLY A 182 -0.13 5.44 0.18
N GLY A 183 0.54 5.58 1.33
CA GLY A 183 0.26 4.80 2.54
C GLY A 183 -1.17 5.02 3.04
N THR A 184 -1.63 6.27 3.07
CA THR A 184 -3.01 6.61 3.46
C THR A 184 -4.02 5.96 2.52
N ILE A 185 -3.89 6.15 1.22
CA ILE A 185 -4.81 5.62 0.20
C ILE A 185 -4.87 4.09 0.27
N ILE A 186 -3.71 3.42 0.38
CA ILE A 186 -3.65 1.96 0.47
C ILE A 186 -4.42 1.45 1.68
N LEU A 187 -4.28 2.06 2.84
CA LEU A 187 -5.02 1.69 4.05
C LEU A 187 -6.54 1.84 3.87
N PHE A 188 -6.99 2.94 3.27
CA PHE A 188 -8.41 3.16 2.97
C PHE A 188 -8.94 2.13 1.97
N VAL A 189 -8.24 1.90 0.86
CA VAL A 189 -8.64 0.94 -0.18
C VAL A 189 -8.73 -0.46 0.39
N MET A 190 -7.74 -0.89 1.20
CA MET A 190 -7.79 -2.18 1.87
C MET A 190 -8.98 -2.25 2.85
N GLY A 191 -9.17 -1.22 3.68
CA GLY A 191 -10.25 -1.20 4.66
C GLY A 191 -11.64 -1.29 4.02
N ILE A 192 -11.89 -0.51 2.96
CA ILE A 192 -13.11 -0.58 2.15
C ILE A 192 -13.24 -1.98 1.51
N GLY A 193 -12.15 -2.52 0.97
CA GLY A 193 -12.12 -3.86 0.38
C GLY A 193 -12.58 -4.96 1.35
N PHE A 194 -12.11 -4.92 2.60
CA PHE A 194 -12.56 -5.85 3.65
C PHE A 194 -14.05 -5.73 3.95
N ILE A 195 -14.59 -4.51 3.99
CA ILE A 195 -16.03 -4.28 4.22
C ILE A 195 -16.85 -4.81 3.05
N ILE A 196 -16.47 -4.50 1.81
CA ILE A 196 -17.15 -5.00 0.60
C ILE A 196 -17.14 -6.54 0.60
N LEU A 197 -15.98 -7.14 0.86
CA LEU A 197 -15.82 -8.59 0.93
C LEU A 197 -16.76 -9.22 1.96
N ALA A 198 -16.94 -8.58 3.13
CA ALA A 198 -17.85 -9.05 4.16
C ALA A 198 -19.30 -9.11 3.65
N PHE A 199 -19.78 -8.04 2.99
CA PHE A 199 -21.13 -7.99 2.44
C PHE A 199 -21.34 -8.97 1.29
N THR A 200 -20.39 -9.04 0.35
CA THR A 200 -20.46 -9.99 -0.75
C THR A 200 -20.51 -11.43 -0.22
N ARG A 201 -19.65 -11.77 0.76
CA ARG A 201 -19.63 -13.11 1.36
C ARG A 201 -20.94 -13.43 2.07
N LYS A 202 -21.50 -12.47 2.82
CA LYS A 202 -22.80 -12.64 3.48
C LYS A 202 -23.91 -12.90 2.47
N SER A 203 -23.94 -12.14 1.36
CA SER A 203 -24.91 -12.31 0.29
C SER A 203 -24.78 -13.70 -0.34
N THR A 204 -23.58 -14.09 -0.78
CA THR A 204 -23.35 -15.40 -1.40
C THR A 204 -23.70 -16.57 -0.48
N ASN A 205 -23.40 -16.46 0.82
CA ASN A 205 -23.79 -17.49 1.79
C ASN A 205 -25.32 -17.64 1.89
N ASN A 206 -26.06 -16.52 1.88
CA ASN A 206 -27.52 -16.55 1.88
C ASN A 206 -28.06 -17.15 0.58
N ASP A 207 -27.54 -16.74 -0.57
CA ASP A 207 -27.97 -17.25 -1.88
C ASP A 207 -27.72 -18.77 -1.98
N ASN A 208 -26.55 -19.25 -1.52
CA ASN A 208 -26.24 -20.68 -1.50
C ASN A 208 -27.14 -21.45 -0.53
N TYR A 209 -27.48 -20.85 0.62
CA TYR A 209 -28.42 -21.45 1.58
C TYR A 209 -29.82 -21.58 0.98
N GLU A 210 -30.32 -20.54 0.31
CA GLU A 210 -31.61 -20.56 -0.37
C GLU A 210 -31.64 -21.60 -1.49
N ARG A 211 -30.58 -21.67 -2.31
CA ARG A 211 -30.44 -22.70 -3.35
C ARG A 211 -30.44 -24.11 -2.75
N LEU A 212 -29.75 -24.31 -1.63
CA LEU A 212 -29.73 -25.60 -0.94
C LEU A 212 -31.10 -25.99 -0.39
N CYS A 213 -31.84 -25.04 0.21
CA CYS A 213 -33.20 -25.28 0.66
C CYS A 213 -34.16 -25.54 -0.51
N ALA A 214 -33.95 -24.90 -1.67
CA ALA A 214 -34.71 -25.17 -2.88
C ALA A 214 -34.43 -26.57 -3.46
N LEU A 215 -33.21 -27.11 -3.27
CA LEU A 215 -32.86 -28.49 -3.63
C LEU A 215 -33.54 -29.52 -2.71
N ASP A 216 -33.65 -29.22 -1.42
CA ASP A 216 -34.42 -30.02 -0.46
C ASP A 216 -34.92 -29.16 0.71
N GLU A 217 -36.24 -28.99 0.78
CA GLU A 217 -36.89 -28.12 1.77
C GLU A 217 -36.68 -28.59 3.22
N ARG A 218 -36.35 -29.88 3.44
CA ARG A 218 -36.02 -30.42 4.77
C ARG A 218 -34.77 -29.78 5.38
N LEU A 219 -33.92 -29.17 4.56
CA LEU A 219 -32.71 -28.48 5.00
C LEU A 219 -32.98 -27.08 5.55
N ARG A 220 -34.19 -26.53 5.34
CA ARG A 220 -34.57 -25.24 5.89
C ARG A 220 -34.56 -25.31 7.42
N ASP A 221 -33.73 -24.46 8.00
CA ASP A 221 -33.45 -24.36 9.44
C ASP A 221 -32.88 -25.65 10.07
N ASN A 222 -32.58 -26.66 9.26
CA ASN A 222 -32.03 -27.94 9.68
C ASN A 222 -30.92 -28.47 8.74
N LEU A 223 -29.87 -27.67 8.52
CA LEU A 223 -28.68 -28.13 7.77
C LEU A 223 -27.98 -29.34 8.39
N GLY A 224 -28.29 -29.69 9.65
CA GLY A 224 -27.76 -30.90 10.28
C GLY A 224 -28.25 -32.18 9.62
N GLU A 225 -29.38 -32.12 8.90
CA GLU A 225 -29.92 -33.27 8.18
C GLU A 225 -29.01 -33.74 7.04
N LEU A 226 -28.11 -32.87 6.55
CA LEU A 226 -27.06 -33.25 5.60
C LEU A 226 -26.24 -34.45 6.10
N ASP A 227 -26.03 -34.57 7.42
CA ASP A 227 -25.29 -35.69 7.99
C ASP A 227 -25.96 -37.06 7.71
N ASN A 228 -27.28 -37.07 7.47
CA ASN A 228 -28.07 -38.28 7.28
C ASN A 228 -28.43 -38.54 5.82
N ILE A 229 -28.54 -37.48 5.00
CA ILE A 229 -29.07 -37.58 3.64
C ILE A 229 -28.01 -37.45 2.55
N SER A 230 -26.77 -37.06 2.89
CA SER A 230 -25.69 -36.87 1.91
C SER A 230 -25.03 -38.18 1.53
N ASP A 231 -24.60 -38.27 0.26
CA ASP A 231 -23.87 -39.42 -0.28
C ASP A 231 -22.41 -39.45 0.22
N TYR A 232 -21.88 -38.29 0.60
CA TYR A 232 -20.61 -38.13 1.30
C TYR A 232 -20.76 -37.16 2.46
N VAL A 233 -20.14 -37.48 3.59
CA VAL A 233 -20.17 -36.67 4.81
C VAL A 233 -18.77 -36.61 5.43
N ASP A 234 -18.21 -35.40 5.53
CA ASP A 234 -17.04 -35.12 6.35
C ASP A 234 -17.28 -33.91 7.25
N LYS A 235 -17.61 -34.18 8.51
CA LYS A 235 -17.91 -33.14 9.52
C LYS A 235 -16.67 -32.36 9.96
N THR A 236 -15.47 -32.94 9.79
CA THR A 236 -14.20 -32.34 10.21
C THR A 236 -13.92 -31.12 9.37
N ILE A 237 -14.04 -31.27 8.05
CA ILE A 237 -13.86 -30.17 7.09
C ILE A 237 -15.18 -29.50 6.70
N GLY A 238 -16.33 -30.05 7.11
CA GLY A 238 -17.66 -29.53 6.80
C GLY A 238 -18.02 -29.70 5.32
N ALA A 239 -17.58 -30.79 4.71
CA ALA A 239 -17.83 -31.11 3.30
C ALA A 239 -18.91 -32.19 3.18
N TYR A 240 -19.81 -31.99 2.23
CA TYR A 240 -20.92 -32.88 1.94
C TYR A 240 -21.10 -33.01 0.43
N VAL A 241 -21.46 -34.20 -0.06
CA VAL A 241 -21.95 -34.37 -1.43
C VAL A 241 -23.39 -34.83 -1.36
N TYR A 242 -24.29 -34.06 -1.96
CA TYR A 242 -25.72 -34.33 -1.92
C TYR A 242 -26.39 -33.90 -3.23
N LYS A 243 -27.14 -34.80 -3.87
CA LYS A 243 -27.85 -34.54 -5.15
C LYS A 243 -26.94 -33.86 -6.18
N ASP A 244 -25.77 -34.44 -6.41
CA ASP A 244 -24.75 -33.92 -7.32
C ASP A 244 -24.19 -32.53 -6.98
N HIS A 245 -24.38 -32.05 -5.76
CA HIS A 245 -23.79 -30.80 -5.30
C HIS A 245 -22.74 -31.06 -4.22
N LEU A 246 -21.55 -30.48 -4.39
CA LEU A 246 -20.58 -30.33 -3.33
C LEU A 246 -20.98 -29.12 -2.48
N ILE A 247 -21.27 -29.38 -1.21
CA ILE A 247 -21.63 -28.38 -0.21
C ILE A 247 -20.50 -28.28 0.80
N LEU A 248 -19.96 -27.08 0.97
CA LEU A 248 -18.91 -26.78 1.93
C LEU A 248 -19.48 -25.84 3.00
N ASN A 249 -19.92 -26.40 4.13
CA ASN A 249 -20.37 -25.67 5.32
C ASN A 249 -19.21 -25.49 6.30
N THR A 250 -18.23 -24.69 5.87
CA THR A 250 -16.97 -24.48 6.60
C THR A 250 -17.10 -23.34 7.60
N LYS A 251 -16.07 -23.13 8.42
CA LYS A 251 -15.99 -21.92 9.28
C LYS A 251 -15.89 -20.61 8.49
N PHE A 252 -15.62 -20.66 7.19
CA PHE A 252 -15.45 -19.50 6.32
C PHE A 252 -16.72 -19.15 5.53
N GLY A 253 -17.73 -20.01 5.56
CA GLY A 253 -19.02 -19.79 4.90
C GLY A 253 -19.64 -21.06 4.34
N LEU A 254 -20.73 -20.86 3.61
CA LEU A 254 -21.47 -21.91 2.93
C LEU A 254 -21.29 -21.74 1.42
N ASP A 255 -20.53 -22.66 0.83
CA ASP A 255 -20.34 -22.73 -0.62
C ASP A 255 -21.05 -23.97 -1.19
N MET A 256 -21.58 -23.83 -2.40
CA MET A 256 -22.26 -24.93 -3.09
C MET A 256 -21.85 -24.94 -4.57
N TYR A 257 -21.52 -26.11 -5.08
CA TYR A 257 -21.03 -26.31 -6.45
C TYR A 257 -21.70 -27.51 -7.09
N ASN A 258 -22.21 -27.36 -8.32
CA ASN A 258 -22.78 -28.47 -9.08
C ASN A 258 -21.65 -29.34 -9.64
N LEU A 259 -21.54 -30.58 -9.17
CA LEU A 259 -20.50 -31.51 -9.58
C LEU A 259 -20.70 -32.03 -11.01
N LYS A 260 -21.89 -31.89 -11.60
CA LYS A 260 -22.10 -32.19 -13.02
C LYS A 260 -21.34 -31.26 -13.95
N ASP A 261 -21.11 -30.03 -13.50
CA ASP A 261 -20.38 -29.02 -14.26
C ASP A 261 -18.88 -29.02 -13.92
N LEU A 262 -18.43 -29.98 -13.09
CA LEU A 262 -17.05 -30.05 -12.63
C LEU A 262 -16.10 -30.47 -13.75
N VAL A 263 -15.09 -29.63 -13.98
CA VAL A 263 -14.02 -29.87 -14.95
C VAL A 263 -12.75 -30.33 -14.24
N TRP A 264 -12.35 -29.64 -13.17
CA TRP A 264 -11.11 -29.96 -12.47
C TRP A 264 -11.19 -29.60 -10.98
N MET A 265 -10.79 -30.54 -10.12
CA MET A 265 -10.74 -30.33 -8.67
C MET A 265 -9.43 -30.84 -8.07
N PHE A 266 -8.84 -30.05 -7.16
CA PHE A 266 -7.72 -30.50 -6.34
C PHE A 266 -7.62 -29.72 -5.05
N HIS A 267 -7.02 -30.31 -4.02
CA HIS A 267 -6.71 -29.60 -2.79
C HIS A 267 -5.35 -28.91 -2.88
N ARG A 268 -5.24 -27.74 -2.25
CA ARG A 268 -4.02 -26.94 -2.16
C ARG A 268 -3.65 -26.73 -0.71
N ILE A 269 -2.39 -26.98 -0.39
CA ILE A 269 -1.81 -26.76 0.94
C ILE A 269 -0.93 -25.52 0.86
N THR A 270 -1.27 -24.49 1.64
CA THR A 270 -0.44 -23.29 1.75
C THR A 270 0.17 -23.24 3.14
N LYS A 271 1.50 -23.25 3.22
CA LYS A 271 2.26 -23.11 4.46
C LYS A 271 2.79 -21.69 4.55
N GLN A 272 2.33 -20.91 5.52
CA GLN A 272 2.85 -19.57 5.76
C GLN A 272 3.86 -19.60 6.90
N LYS A 273 5.01 -18.96 6.71
CA LYS A 273 6.00 -18.72 7.77
C LYS A 273 5.83 -17.28 8.24
N MET A 274 5.46 -17.08 9.51
CA MET A 274 5.63 -15.78 10.17
C MET A 274 7.03 -15.73 10.79
N TYR A 275 7.79 -14.68 10.49
CA TYR A 275 9.09 -14.43 11.12
C TYR A 275 8.91 -13.84 12.53
N ALA A 276 9.84 -14.20 13.42
CA ALA A 276 9.89 -13.97 14.87
C ALA A 276 8.93 -14.84 15.72
N LEU A 277 9.45 -16.00 16.20
CA LEU A 277 8.98 -16.80 17.34
C LEU A 277 7.88 -17.89 17.18
N ILE A 278 7.77 -18.49 15.99
CA ILE A 278 7.04 -19.77 15.72
C ILE A 278 5.51 -19.64 15.73
N THR A 279 4.93 -19.61 14.53
CA THR A 279 3.74 -20.40 14.15
C THR A 279 3.75 -20.57 12.63
N VAL A 280 3.89 -21.82 12.15
CA VAL A 280 3.59 -22.17 10.75
C VAL A 280 2.07 -22.34 10.67
N SER A 281 1.37 -21.35 10.12
CA SER A 281 -0.04 -21.55 9.76
C SER A 281 -0.08 -22.39 8.48
N VAL A 282 -0.95 -23.41 8.49
CA VAL A 282 -1.24 -24.22 7.31
C VAL A 282 -2.68 -23.93 6.94
N SER A 283 -2.93 -23.63 5.68
CA SER A 283 -4.29 -23.52 5.15
C SER A 283 -4.50 -24.58 4.08
N TYR A 284 -5.60 -25.31 4.22
CA TYR A 284 -6.09 -26.24 3.21
C TYR A 284 -7.22 -25.57 2.45
N SER A 285 -7.07 -25.52 1.14
CA SER A 285 -8.05 -24.94 0.22
C SER A 285 -8.40 -25.95 -0.87
N LEU A 286 -9.58 -25.81 -1.48
CA LEU A 286 -10.03 -26.60 -2.60
C LEU A 286 -10.10 -25.69 -3.83
N GLN A 287 -9.36 -26.04 -4.88
CA GLN A 287 -9.56 -25.48 -6.20
C GLN A 287 -10.66 -26.27 -6.89
N ILE A 288 -11.71 -25.60 -7.33
CA ILE A 288 -12.87 -26.17 -8.00
C ILE A 288 -13.09 -25.38 -9.28
N ASN A 289 -12.93 -26.03 -10.41
CA ASN A 289 -13.10 -25.42 -11.73
C ASN A 289 -14.32 -26.03 -12.40
N LEU A 290 -15.27 -25.18 -12.75
CA LEU A 290 -16.56 -25.55 -13.31
C LEU A 290 -16.70 -25.00 -14.73
N TYR A 291 -17.52 -25.65 -15.56
CA TYR A 291 -17.95 -25.14 -16.86
C TYR A 291 -19.45 -24.90 -16.86
N GLU A 292 -19.84 -23.66 -16.54
CA GLU A 292 -21.24 -23.27 -16.36
C GLU A 292 -21.58 -22.19 -17.40
N ASN A 293 -22.72 -22.33 -18.09
CA ASN A 293 -23.22 -21.33 -19.05
C ASN A 293 -22.20 -20.93 -20.13
N GLY A 294 -21.44 -21.90 -20.66
CA GLY A 294 -20.45 -21.67 -21.70
C GLY A 294 -19.17 -20.97 -21.21
N ARG A 295 -18.98 -20.83 -19.90
CA ARG A 295 -17.81 -20.15 -19.32
C ARG A 295 -17.14 -20.99 -18.25
N VAL A 296 -15.81 -20.91 -18.22
CA VAL A 296 -15.02 -21.52 -17.15
C VAL A 296 -15.07 -20.63 -15.91
N ARG A 297 -15.45 -21.22 -14.78
CA ARG A 297 -15.46 -20.58 -13.47
C ARG A 297 -14.43 -21.26 -12.57
N GLU A 298 -13.39 -20.52 -12.20
CA GLU A 298 -12.33 -20.99 -11.30
C GLU A 298 -12.61 -20.50 -9.87
N CYS A 299 -12.83 -21.41 -8.93
CA CYS A 299 -13.10 -21.11 -7.54
C CYS A 299 -11.99 -21.67 -6.65
N ASN A 300 -11.46 -20.86 -5.73
CA ASN A 300 -10.54 -21.31 -4.69
C ASN A 300 -11.19 -21.07 -3.33
N VAL A 301 -11.54 -22.15 -2.62
CA VAL A 301 -12.26 -22.10 -1.35
C VAL A 301 -11.34 -22.51 -0.24
N THR A 302 -11.15 -21.66 0.77
CA THR A 302 -10.44 -22.08 1.99
C THR A 302 -11.37 -22.96 2.82
N VAL A 303 -10.93 -24.18 3.14
CA VAL A 303 -11.75 -25.17 3.83
C VAL A 303 -11.41 -25.20 5.32
N THR A 304 -10.12 -25.29 5.66
CA THR A 304 -9.69 -25.33 7.06
C THR A 304 -8.25 -24.84 7.27
N HIS A 305 -7.95 -24.50 8.52
CA HIS A 305 -6.59 -24.22 9.00
C HIS A 305 -6.04 -25.33 9.91
N ASP A 306 -6.76 -26.45 10.01
CA ASP A 306 -6.35 -27.58 10.84
C ASP A 306 -5.29 -28.40 10.10
N LYS A 307 -4.12 -28.56 10.74
CA LYS A 307 -2.98 -29.32 10.21
C LYS A 307 -3.29 -30.81 10.03
N LYS A 308 -4.32 -31.33 10.71
CA LYS A 308 -4.71 -32.74 10.64
C LYS A 308 -5.70 -33.05 9.52
N ALA A 309 -6.14 -32.05 8.78
CA ALA A 309 -7.20 -32.20 7.79
C ALA A 309 -6.72 -32.69 6.41
N GLU A 310 -5.42 -32.95 6.22
CA GLU A 310 -4.88 -33.39 4.92
C GLU A 310 -5.56 -34.65 4.40
N GLY A 311 -5.66 -35.69 5.24
CA GLY A 311 -6.35 -36.93 4.86
C GLY A 311 -7.84 -36.73 4.57
N ASN A 312 -8.51 -35.80 5.25
CA ASN A 312 -9.90 -35.44 4.96
C ASN A 312 -10.04 -34.77 3.58
N MET A 313 -9.10 -33.87 3.24
CA MET A 313 -9.07 -33.23 1.93
C MET A 313 -8.79 -34.23 0.81
N GLU A 314 -7.86 -35.16 1.02
CA GLU A 314 -7.55 -36.23 0.07
C GLU A 314 -8.75 -37.15 -0.14
N ALA A 315 -9.40 -37.59 0.96
CA ALA A 315 -10.58 -38.45 0.90
C ALA A 315 -11.76 -37.79 0.15
N LEU A 316 -11.98 -36.49 0.33
CA LEU A 316 -12.99 -35.75 -0.42
C LEU A 316 -12.68 -35.73 -1.92
N VAL A 317 -11.43 -35.42 -2.27
CA VAL A 317 -10.97 -35.35 -3.65
C VAL A 317 -11.08 -36.72 -4.32
N GLU A 318 -10.65 -37.79 -3.64
CA GLU A 318 -10.78 -39.17 -4.09
C GLU A 318 -12.24 -39.59 -4.30
N TYR A 319 -13.13 -39.30 -3.34
CA TYR A 319 -14.55 -39.60 -3.47
C TYR A 319 -15.15 -38.96 -4.73
N VAL A 320 -14.85 -37.69 -5.00
CA VAL A 320 -15.35 -37.01 -6.20
C VAL A 320 -14.76 -37.65 -7.46
N GLY A 321 -13.47 -38.01 -7.48
CA GLY A 321 -12.85 -38.69 -8.61
C GLY A 321 -13.48 -40.05 -8.94
N MET A 322 -13.92 -40.80 -7.92
CA MET A 322 -14.58 -42.09 -8.10
C MET A 322 -16.02 -41.96 -8.61
N ASN A 323 -16.74 -40.92 -8.21
CA ASN A 323 -18.18 -40.77 -8.48
C ASN A 323 -18.49 -39.80 -9.65
N TYR A 324 -17.54 -38.96 -10.05
CA TYR A 324 -17.66 -38.00 -11.15
C TYR A 324 -16.52 -38.19 -12.16
N PRO A 325 -16.51 -39.29 -12.93
CA PRO A 325 -15.36 -39.72 -13.74
C PRO A 325 -15.01 -38.79 -14.91
N ASN A 326 -15.92 -37.88 -15.28
CA ASN A 326 -15.68 -36.87 -16.31
C ASN A 326 -14.88 -35.67 -15.78
N ALA A 327 -14.74 -35.54 -14.46
CA ALA A 327 -13.96 -34.48 -13.84
C ALA A 327 -12.49 -34.89 -13.71
N LEU A 328 -11.59 -33.96 -14.03
CA LEU A 328 -10.18 -34.10 -13.68
C LEU A 328 -10.04 -33.96 -12.16
N VAL A 329 -9.25 -34.83 -11.53
CA VAL A 329 -9.07 -34.82 -10.08
C VAL A 329 -7.59 -34.96 -9.74
N GLY A 330 -7.12 -34.15 -8.78
CA GLY A 330 -5.72 -34.11 -8.35
C GLY A 330 -4.88 -33.07 -9.08
N PHE A 331 -3.66 -32.85 -8.60
CA PHE A 331 -2.74 -31.86 -9.13
C PHE A 331 -1.45 -32.51 -9.65
N ASN A 332 -1.51 -33.05 -10.87
CA ASN A 332 -0.34 -33.63 -11.55
C ASN A 332 -0.15 -32.99 -12.95
N PRO A 333 1.00 -33.21 -13.63
CA PRO A 333 1.26 -32.62 -14.93
C PRO A 333 0.22 -32.96 -16.00
N GLU A 334 -0.33 -34.17 -15.97
CA GLU A 334 -1.34 -34.64 -16.94
C GLU A 334 -2.67 -33.91 -16.75
N THR A 335 -3.19 -33.82 -15.53
CA THR A 335 -4.42 -33.08 -15.21
C THR A 335 -4.27 -31.60 -15.53
N GLN A 336 -3.07 -31.03 -15.31
CA GLN A 336 -2.79 -29.65 -15.68
C GLN A 336 -2.78 -29.44 -17.20
N ALA A 337 -2.20 -30.37 -17.97
CA ALA A 337 -2.18 -30.30 -19.43
C ALA A 337 -3.60 -30.45 -19.99
N ALA A 338 -4.34 -31.44 -19.52
CA ALA A 338 -5.73 -31.68 -19.90
C ALA A 338 -6.63 -30.47 -19.61
N TYR A 339 -6.48 -29.83 -18.44
CA TYR A 339 -7.24 -28.62 -18.13
C TYR A 339 -6.85 -27.42 -19.01
N ARG A 340 -5.57 -27.27 -19.36
CA ARG A 340 -5.13 -26.22 -20.31
C ARG A 340 -5.71 -26.45 -21.70
N GLU A 341 -5.78 -27.69 -22.15
CA GLU A 341 -6.39 -28.06 -23.41
C GLU A 341 -7.90 -27.79 -23.40
N PHE A 342 -8.60 -28.21 -22.34
CA PHE A 342 -10.01 -27.89 -22.13
C PHE A 342 -10.28 -26.38 -22.23
N LYS A 343 -9.45 -25.54 -21.58
CA LYS A 343 -9.58 -24.08 -21.66
C LYS A 343 -9.33 -23.52 -23.06
N ARG A 344 -8.52 -24.19 -23.88
CA ARG A 344 -8.26 -23.76 -25.27
C ARG A 344 -9.41 -24.14 -26.20
N SER A 345 -10.04 -25.30 -25.98
CA SER A 345 -11.16 -25.77 -26.81
C SER A 345 -12.50 -25.08 -26.50
N HIS A 346 -12.60 -24.42 -25.35
CA HIS A 346 -13.83 -23.72 -24.89
C HIS A 346 -13.63 -22.20 -24.71
N LYS A 347 -12.62 -21.63 -25.39
CA LYS A 347 -12.46 -20.19 -25.60
C LYS A 347 -13.26 -19.76 -26.83
#